data_AF-A0A836UEM6-F1
#
_entry.id   AF-A0A836UEM6-F1
#
_cell.length_a   1.000
_cell.length_b   1.000
_cell.length_c   1.000
_cell.angle_alpha   90.00
_cell.angle_beta   90.00
_cell.angle_gamma   90.00
#
_symmetry.space_group_name_H-M   'P 1'
#
loop_
_entity.id
_entity.type
_entity.pdbx_description
1 polymer ?
#
loop_
_entity_poly.entity_id
_entity_poly.type
_entity_poly.pdbx_seq_one_letter_code
_entity_poly.pdbx_strand_id
1 'polypeptide(L)' 'AGPVVAAAVILPHELEGLDELDDSKVLDRDTRIRLRERIVDVALDWSVAAVGAAEIDRINENTCEALGRTHVDVINRAM' A
#
# COMPACT_ATOMS: atom_id res chain seq x y z
N ALA A 1 -1.93 -13.83 -14.57
CA ALA A 1 -1.67 -13.41 -13.18
C ALA A 1 -1.10 -12.00 -13.24
N GLY A 2 -1.72 -11.03 -12.54
CA GLY A 2 -1.25 -9.65 -12.49
C GLY A 2 -0.16 -9.46 -11.43
N PRO A 3 0.52 -8.30 -11.41
CA PRO A 3 1.49 -7.97 -10.37
C PRO A 3 0.80 -7.92 -9.00
N VAL A 4 1.53 -8.33 -7.96
CA VAL A 4 1.05 -8.22 -6.58
C VAL A 4 1.55 -6.90 -6.01
N VAL A 5 0.68 -6.18 -5.30
CA VAL A 5 0.94 -4.82 -4.82
C VAL A 5 0.66 -4.76 -3.32
N ALA A 6 1.58 -4.16 -2.58
CA ALA A 6 1.45 -3.85 -1.15
C ALA A 6 1.69 -2.35 -0.91
N ALA A 7 0.90 -1.75 -0.04
CA ALA A 7 1.01 -0.34 0.33
C ALA A 7 1.09 -0.22 1.85
N ALA A 8 1.93 0.70 2.35
CA ALA A 8 1.97 1.11 3.74
C ALA A 8 1.76 2.60 3.81
N VAL A 9 1.01 2.99 4.82
CA VAL A 9 0.64 4.37 5.07
C VAL A 9 0.87 4.60 6.56
N ILE A 10 1.71 5.57 6.88
CA ILE A 10 1.91 6.09 8.23
C ILE A 10 0.95 7.27 8.39
N LEU A 11 -0.09 7.06 9.18
CA LEU A 11 -1.09 8.08 9.46
C LEU A 11 -0.79 8.80 10.78
N PRO A 12 -1.17 10.08 10.90
CA PRO A 12 -1.10 10.80 12.17
C PRO A 12 -2.02 10.13 13.21
N HIS A 13 -1.67 10.28 14.49
CA HIS A 13 -2.42 9.68 15.61
C HIS A 13 -3.87 10.18 15.66
N GLU A 14 -4.12 11.41 15.20
CA GLU A 14 -5.45 11.99 15.06
C GLU A 14 -5.89 11.84 13.59
N LEU A 15 -6.71 10.83 13.34
CA LEU A 15 -7.29 10.54 12.03
C LEU A 15 -8.48 11.44 11.75
N GLU A 16 -8.27 12.75 11.66
CA GLU A 16 -9.36 13.69 11.34
C GLU A 16 -9.83 13.51 9.90
N GLY A 17 -11.06 12.99 9.72
CA GLY A 17 -11.69 12.85 8.41
C GLY A 17 -11.44 11.52 7.69
N LEU A 18 -10.81 10.53 8.33
CA LEU A 18 -10.70 9.16 7.81
C LEU A 18 -11.71 8.19 8.45
N ASP A 19 -12.85 8.72 8.92
CA ASP A 19 -13.90 7.93 9.60
C ASP A 19 -14.49 6.79 8.74
N GLU A 20 -14.40 6.91 7.41
CA GLU A 20 -14.86 5.90 6.45
C GLU A 20 -13.82 4.78 6.17
N LEU A 21 -12.64 4.82 6.81
CA LEU A 21 -11.55 3.87 6.56
C LEU A 21 -11.79 2.48 7.18
N ASP A 22 -12.86 2.31 7.97
CA ASP A 22 -13.02 1.17 8.89
C ASP A 22 -13.45 -0.17 8.25
N ASP A 23 -13.87 -0.21 6.97
CA ASP A 23 -14.03 -1.51 6.30
C ASP A 23 -13.77 -1.45 4.77
N SER A 24 -12.50 -1.64 4.42
CA SER A 24 -11.97 -1.62 3.04
C SER A 24 -12.59 -2.62 2.07
N LYS A 25 -13.50 -3.49 2.53
CA LYS A 25 -14.12 -4.55 1.71
C LYS A 25 -15.39 -4.11 0.98
N VAL A 26 -15.92 -2.91 1.24
CA VAL A 26 -17.19 -2.41 0.66
C VAL A 26 -17.05 -1.00 0.07
N LEU A 27 -15.92 -0.69 -0.57
CA LEU A 27 -15.69 0.64 -1.16
C LEU A 27 -15.72 0.59 -2.69
N ASP A 28 -16.69 1.31 -3.26
CA ASP A 28 -16.79 1.53 -4.70
C ASP A 28 -15.51 2.21 -5.25
N ARG A 29 -15.22 2.04 -6.54
CA ARG A 29 -14.01 2.55 -7.20
C ARG A 29 -13.83 4.05 -6.96
N ASP A 30 -14.91 4.81 -7.04
CA ASP A 30 -14.88 6.26 -6.88
C ASP A 30 -14.60 6.67 -5.44
N THR A 31 -15.12 5.93 -4.45
CA THR A 31 -14.82 6.18 -3.04
C THR A 31 -13.37 5.85 -2.70
N ARG A 32 -12.81 4.79 -3.29
CA ARG A 32 -11.38 4.47 -3.12
C ARG A 32 -10.45 5.54 -3.71
N ILE A 33 -10.82 6.16 -4.83
CA ILE A 33 -10.03 7.25 -5.42
C ILE A 33 -10.06 8.48 -4.50
N ARG A 34 -11.24 8.87 -4.02
CA ARG A 34 -11.39 9.99 -3.08
C ARG A 34 -10.64 9.74 -1.77
N LEU A 35 -10.77 8.54 -1.19
CA LEU A 35 -10.07 8.16 0.02
C LEU A 35 -8.57 8.13 -0.21
N ARG A 36 -8.08 7.62 -1.35
CA ARG A 36 -6.65 7.65 -1.68
C ARG A 36 -6.10 9.08 -1.65
N GLU A 37 -6.79 10.04 -2.27
CA GLU A 37 -6.35 11.44 -2.28
C GLU A 37 -6.27 12.00 -0.86
N ARG A 38 -7.29 11.74 -0.03
CA ARG A 38 -7.30 12.17 1.38
C ARG A 38 -6.21 11.50 2.20
N ILE A 39 -6.01 10.19 2.04
CA ILE A 39 -4.97 9.42 2.73
C ILE A 39 -3.59 9.96 2.38
N VAL A 40 -3.32 10.25 1.11
CA VAL A 40 -2.02 10.82 0.68
C VAL A 40 -1.81 12.23 1.22
N ASP A 41 -2.88 13.03 1.35
CA ASP A 41 -2.81 14.40 1.85
C ASP A 41 -2.55 14.47 3.37
N VAL A 42 -3.15 13.55 4.14
CA VAL A 42 -3.01 13.52 5.60
C VAL A 42 -1.91 12.59 6.12
N ALA A 43 -1.43 11.65 5.29
CA ALA A 43 -0.39 10.71 5.71
C ALA A 43 0.92 11.45 6.01
N LEU A 44 1.54 11.08 7.13
CA LEU A 44 2.87 11.55 7.48
C LEU A 44 3.91 11.01 6.51
N ASP A 45 3.72 9.76 6.10
CA ASP A 45 4.55 9.09 5.10
C ASP A 45 3.77 7.94 4.46
N TRP A 46 4.08 7.58 3.22
CA TRP A 46 3.46 6.44 2.55
C TRP A 46 4.38 5.85 1.48
N SER A 47 4.25 4.54 1.29
CA SER A 47 5.08 3.76 0.38
C SER A 47 4.25 2.70 -0.32
N VAL A 48 4.52 2.47 -1.61
CA VAL A 48 3.86 1.44 -2.41
C VAL A 48 4.92 0.60 -3.11
N ALA A 49 4.83 -0.71 -2.94
CA ALA A 49 5.68 -1.70 -3.57
C ALA A 49 4.83 -2.61 -4.46
N ALA A 50 5.31 -2.85 -5.68
CA ALA A 50 4.69 -3.78 -6.61
C ALA A 50 5.74 -4.79 -7.08
N VAL A 51 5.40 -6.07 -7.02
CA VAL A 51 6.24 -7.17 -7.50
C VAL A 51 5.51 -7.91 -8.61
N GLY A 52 6.14 -8.00 -9.78
CA GLY A 52 5.59 -8.74 -10.91
C GLY A 52 5.59 -10.25 -10.65
N ALA A 53 4.59 -10.97 -11.15
CA ALA A 53 4.54 -12.44 -11.03
C ALA A 53 5.80 -13.10 -11.63
N ALA A 54 6.30 -12.59 -12.75
CA ALA A 54 7.55 -13.06 -13.36
C ALA A 54 8.80 -12.76 -12.52
N GLU A 55 8.75 -11.75 -11.65
CA GLU A 55 9.82 -11.47 -10.70
C GLU A 55 9.78 -12.54 -9.60
N ILE A 56 8.61 -12.77 -8.99
CA ILE A 56 8.38 -13.81 -7.96
C ILE A 56 8.83 -15.19 -8.46
N ASP A 57 8.41 -15.57 -9.66
CA ASP A 57 8.80 -16.83 -10.29
C ASP A 57 10.32 -16.92 -10.56
N ARG A 58 11.00 -15.79 -10.78
CA ARG A 58 12.46 -15.75 -11.01
C ARG A 58 13.25 -15.93 -9.72
N ILE A 59 12.77 -15.36 -8.62
CA ILE A 59 13.45 -15.45 -7.30
C ILE A 59 13.12 -16.76 -6.55
N ASN A 60 12.15 -17.56 -7.03
CA ASN A 60 11.64 -18.75 -6.33
C ASN A 60 11.21 -18.46 -4.89
N GLU A 61 10.84 -17.21 -4.60
CA GLU A 61 10.42 -16.74 -3.28
C GLU A 61 8.89 -16.69 -3.22
N ASN A 62 8.34 -16.78 -2.00
CA ASN A 62 6.91 -16.59 -1.83
C ASN A 62 6.52 -15.12 -2.01
N THR A 63 5.38 -14.87 -2.64
CA THR A 63 4.81 -13.53 -2.85
C THR A 63 4.85 -12.64 -1.60
N CYS A 64 4.55 -13.20 -0.42
CA CYS A 64 4.58 -12.47 0.84
C CYS A 64 5.98 -11.96 1.23
N GLU A 65 7.02 -12.77 1.02
CA GLU A 65 8.41 -12.38 1.29
C GLU A 65 8.91 -11.37 0.27
N ALA A 66 8.64 -11.61 -1.01
CA ALA A 66 9.05 -10.69 -2.09
C ALA A 66 8.43 -9.30 -1.91
N LEU A 67 7.15 -9.24 -1.51
CA LEU A 67 6.48 -7.98 -1.17
C LEU A 67 7.07 -7.35 0.09
N GLY A 68 7.23 -8.12 1.17
CA GLY A 68 7.78 -7.60 2.43
C GLY A 68 9.16 -6.97 2.23
N ARG A 69 10.04 -7.63 1.48
CA ARG A 69 11.37 -7.11 1.15
C ARG A 69 11.30 -5.84 0.32
N THR A 70 10.52 -5.86 -0.78
CA THR A 70 10.35 -4.67 -1.64
C THR A 70 9.75 -3.51 -0.87
N HIS A 71 8.81 -3.79 0.03
CA HIS A 71 8.13 -2.80 0.83
C HIS A 71 9.06 -2.16 1.86
N VAL A 72 9.87 -2.95 2.57
CA VAL A 72 10.94 -2.44 3.46
C VAL A 72 11.96 -1.62 2.67
N ASP A 73 12.33 -2.05 1.47
CA ASP A 73 13.26 -1.32 0.60
C ASP A 73 12.68 0.03 0.14
N VAL A 74 11.39 0.10 -0.20
CA VAL A 74 10.74 1.36 -0.59
C VAL A 74 10.57 2.29 0.61
N ILE A 75 10.17 1.77 1.77
CA ILE A 75 10.10 2.55 3.02
C ILE A 75 11.47 3.14 3.39
N ASN A 76 12.54 2.34 3.34
CA ASN A 76 13.90 2.79 3.66
C ASN A 76 14.49 3.77 2.63
N ARG A 77 13.93 3.86 1.41
CA ARG A 77 14.31 4.85 0.40
C ARG A 77 13.51 6.14 0.48
N ALA A 78 12.33 6.11 1.10
CA ALA A 78 11.46 7.26 1.26
C ALA A 78 11.86 8.12 2.47
N MET A 79 12.43 7.50 3.52
CA MET A 79 13.09 8.16 4.66
C MET A 79 14.52 8.59 4.34
#